data_AF-A0A660UNF8-F1
#
_entry.id   AF-A0A660UNF8-F1
#
_cell.length_a   1.000
_cell.length_b   1.000
_cell.length_c   1.000
_cell.angle_alpha   90.00
_cell.angle_beta   90.00
_cell.angle_gamma   90.00
#
_symmetry.space_group_name_H-M   'P 1'
#
loop_
_entity.id
_entity.type
_entity.pdbx_description
1 polymer ?
#
loop_
_entity_poly.entity_id
_entity_poly.type
_entity_poly.pdbx_seq_one_letter_code
_entity_poly.pdbx_strand_id
1 'polypeptide(L)' 'MDIRFARSKLQKILCSEKKIARQYGDKNAQKIKNRMAILRNAPTLAHVPSGPPCRCHLLKDDYKDALQWMLINHFG' A
#
# COMPACT_ATOMS: atom_id res chain seq x y z
N MET A 1 -11.56 -1.40 6.78
CA MET A 1 -12.00 -1.33 5.37
C MET A 1 -11.76 -2.68 4.67
N ASP A 2 -12.63 -3.10 3.76
CA ASP A 2 -12.38 -4.28 2.91
C ASP A 2 -11.33 -3.98 1.83
N ILE A 3 -10.23 -4.72 1.84
CA ILE A 3 -9.13 -4.56 0.87
C ILE A 3 -9.29 -5.61 -0.23
N ARG A 4 -9.51 -5.14 -1.46
CA ARG A 4 -9.50 -5.98 -2.67
C ARG A 4 -8.22 -5.77 -3.45
N PHE A 5 -7.69 -6.84 -4.03
CA PHE A 5 -6.48 -6.79 -4.85
C PHE A 5 -6.84 -6.96 -6.32
N ALA A 6 -6.25 -6.14 -7.18
CA ALA A 6 -6.46 -6.24 -8.62
C ALA A 6 -6.05 -7.60 -9.21
N ARG A 7 -5.10 -8.30 -8.58
CA ARG A 7 -4.60 -9.60 -9.04
C ARG A 7 -4.39 -10.54 -7.86
N SER A 8 -4.76 -11.81 -8.03
CA SER A 8 -4.56 -12.87 -7.03
C SER A 8 -3.09 -13.09 -6.68
N LYS A 9 -2.18 -12.93 -7.65
CA LYS A 9 -0.72 -12.97 -7.41
C LYS A 9 -0.29 -11.86 -6.44
N LEU A 10 -0.83 -10.66 -6.59
CA LEU A 10 -0.51 -9.53 -5.73
C LEU A 10 -0.98 -9.78 -4.29
N GLN A 11 -2.22 -10.25 -4.12
CA GLN A 11 -2.73 -10.68 -2.81
C GLN A 11 -1.82 -11.72 -2.15
N LYS A 12 -1.43 -12.77 -2.90
CA LYS A 12 -0.54 -13.83 -2.39
C LYS A 12 0.81 -13.29 -1.92
N ILE A 13 1.35 -12.27 -2.59
CA ILE A 13 2.60 -11.63 -2.21
C ILE A 13 2.38 -10.77 -0.95
N LEU A 14 1.42 -9.84 -1.00
CA LEU A 14 1.18 -8.86 0.07
C LEU A 14 0.59 -9.45 1.36
N CYS A 15 0.11 -10.70 1.32
CA CYS A 15 -0.34 -11.44 2.50
C CYS A 15 0.69 -12.43 3.05
N SER A 16 1.94 -12.43 2.58
CA SER A 16 2.99 -13.32 3.07
C SER A 16 4.30 -12.59 3.27
N GLU A 17 4.73 -12.42 4.53
CA GLU A 17 5.95 -11.65 4.84
C GLU A 17 7.17 -12.14 4.07
N LYS A 18 7.38 -13.46 4.00
CA LYS A 18 8.46 -14.09 3.23
C LYS A 18 8.41 -13.72 1.74
N LYS A 19 7.21 -13.64 1.16
CA LYS A 19 7.05 -13.27 -0.26
C LYS A 19 7.25 -11.78 -0.50
N ILE A 20 6.83 -10.92 0.43
CA ILE A 20 7.10 -9.47 0.33
C ILE A 20 8.60 -9.22 0.38
N ALA A 21 9.31 -9.80 1.37
CA ALA A 21 10.76 -9.65 1.50
C ALA A 21 11.50 -10.16 0.26
N ARG A 22 11.14 -11.36 -0.25
CA ARG A 22 11.72 -11.91 -1.48
C ARG A 22 11.47 -11.05 -2.72
N GLN A 23 10.30 -10.44 -2.84
CA GLN A 23 9.90 -9.70 -4.05
C GLN A 23 10.40 -8.25 -4.05
N TYR A 24 10.48 -7.61 -2.89
CA TYR A 24 10.72 -6.17 -2.77
C TYR A 24 11.96 -5.80 -1.94
N GLY A 25 12.59 -6.76 -1.27
CA GLY A 25 13.68 -6.55 -0.31
C GLY A 25 13.17 -6.09 1.06
N ASP A 26 13.98 -6.26 2.10
CA ASP A 26 13.56 -6.08 3.50
C ASP A 26 13.07 -4.65 3.82
N LYS A 27 13.79 -3.64 3.31
CA LYS A 27 13.44 -2.23 3.50
C LYS A 27 12.06 -1.89 2.93
N ASN A 28 11.75 -2.36 1.73
CA ASN A 28 10.45 -2.14 1.11
C ASN A 28 9.38 -3.05 1.70
N ALA A 29 9.75 -4.25 2.15
CA ALA A 29 8.83 -5.14 2.83
C ALA A 29 8.30 -4.51 4.12
N GLN A 30 9.16 -3.89 4.93
CA GLN A 30 8.71 -3.19 6.12
C GLN A 30 7.77 -2.02 5.79
N LYS A 31 8.13 -1.23 4.77
CA LYS A 31 7.30 -0.14 4.24
C LYS A 31 5.92 -0.60 3.79
N ILE A 32 5.83 -1.74 3.11
CA ILE A 32 4.57 -2.33 2.61
C ILE A 32 3.75 -2.87 3.79
N LYS A 33 4.38 -3.56 4.75
CA LYS A 33 3.70 -4.12 5.92
C LYS A 33 3.03 -3.04 6.77
N ASN A 34 3.78 -1.97 7.10
CA ASN A 34 3.25 -0.84 7.86
C ASN A 34 2.03 -0.24 7.15
N ARG A 35 2.10 -0.12 5.82
CA ARG A 35 1.01 0.42 5.01
C ARG A 35 -0.23 -0.48 5.02
N MET A 36 -0.05 -1.80 4.83
CA MET A 36 -1.14 -2.77 4.91
C MET A 36 -1.80 -2.77 6.30
N ALA A 37 -1.02 -2.59 7.37
CA ALA A 37 -1.55 -2.47 8.72
C ALA A 37 -2.44 -1.23 8.87
N ILE A 38 -2.00 -0.07 8.36
CA ILE A 38 -2.80 1.15 8.36
C ILE A 38 -4.12 0.95 7.61
N LEU A 39 -4.07 0.40 6.40
CA LEU A 39 -5.28 0.19 5.58
C LEU A 39 -6.26 -0.80 6.23
N ARG A 40 -5.76 -1.83 6.91
CA ARG A 40 -6.61 -2.79 7.63
C ARG A 40 -7.29 -2.16 8.84
N ASN A 41 -6.58 -1.29 9.56
CA ASN A 41 -7.08 -0.65 10.77
C ASN A 41 -7.92 0.61 10.50
N ALA A 42 -7.84 1.19 9.30
CA ALA A 42 -8.62 2.36 8.93
C ALA A 42 -10.10 1.99 8.67
N PRO A 43 -11.07 2.68 9.31
CA PRO A 43 -12.49 2.51 9.01
C PRO A 43 -12.83 2.94 7.58
N THR A 44 -12.29 4.10 7.16
CA THR A 44 -12.51 4.71 5.84
C THR A 44 -11.22 5.34 5.32
N LEU A 45 -11.20 5.73 4.03
CA LEU A 45 -10.05 6.39 3.42
C LEU A 45 -9.68 7.71 4.12
N ALA A 46 -10.64 8.40 4.73
CA ALA A 46 -10.40 9.64 5.47
C ALA A 46 -9.53 9.44 6.73
N HIS A 47 -9.46 8.22 7.26
CA HIS A 47 -8.63 7.87 8.43
C HIS A 47 -7.21 7.45 8.06
N VAL A 48 -6.90 7.42 6.76
CA VAL A 48 -5.59 7.06 6.26
C VAL A 48 -4.68 8.30 6.31
N PRO A 49 -3.51 8.26 7.00
CA PRO A 49 -2.65 9.43 7.14
C PRO A 49 -2.15 9.96 5.79
N SER A 50 -2.37 11.25 5.52
CA SER A 50 -1.91 11.96 4.31
C SER A 50 -0.59 12.71 4.49
N GLY A 51 -0.09 12.79 5.73
CA GLY A 51 1.16 13.46 6.08
C GLY A 51 2.41 12.62 5.79
N PRO A 52 3.60 13.24 5.71
CA PRO A 52 4.86 12.52 5.54
C PRO A 52 5.07 11.43 6.61
N PRO A 53 5.67 10.27 6.26
CA PRO A 53 6.19 9.90 4.93
C PRO A 53 5.13 9.32 3.98
N CYS A 54 3.86 9.18 4.40
CA CYS A 54 2.78 8.64 3.60
C CYS A 54 2.06 9.76 2.85
N ARG A 55 2.63 10.18 1.70
CA ARG A 55 1.92 11.09 0.79
C ARG A 55 0.80 10.32 0.08
N CYS A 56 -0.44 10.61 0.48
CA CYS A 56 -1.64 10.15 -0.20
C CYS A 56 -2.04 11.20 -1.23
N HIS A 57 -2.11 10.83 -2.50
CA HIS A 57 -2.67 11.68 -3.53
C HIS A 57 -3.83 10.94 -4.20
N LEU A 58 -4.95 11.64 -4.39
CA LEU A 58 -6.01 11.16 -5.27
C LEU A 58 -5.45 11.03 -6.68
N LEU A 59 -5.65 9.87 -7.28
CA LEU A 59 -5.37 9.68 -8.69
C LEU A 59 -6.42 10.43 -9.50
N LYS A 60 -6.01 10.98 -10.64
CA LYS A 60 -6.92 11.65 -11.59
C LYS A 60 -7.35 10.67 -12.68
N ASP A 61 -8.28 11.13 -13.52
CA ASP A 61 -8.78 10.43 -14.71
C ASP A 61 -9.43 9.07 -14.37
N ASP A 62 -9.03 7.97 -15.02
CA ASP A 62 -9.64 6.63 -14.87
C ASP A 62 -9.61 6.06 -13.44
N TYR A 63 -8.92 6.74 -12.53
CA TYR A 63 -8.68 6.32 -11.14
C TYR A 63 -9.17 7.36 -10.12
N LYS A 64 -10.15 8.21 -10.47
CA LYS A 64 -10.68 9.30 -9.62
C LYS A 64 -11.11 8.91 -8.20
N ASP A 65 -11.43 7.63 -7.98
CA ASP A 65 -11.83 7.07 -6.68
C ASP A 65 -10.71 6.25 -5.99
N ALA A 66 -9.50 6.28 -6.54
CA ALA A 66 -8.34 5.58 -6.02
C ALA A 66 -7.31 6.55 -5.44
N LEU A 67 -6.74 6.18 -4.30
CA LEU A 67 -5.58 6.88 -3.74
C LEU A 67 -4.30 6.18 -4.18
N GLN A 68 -3.37 6.93 -4.76
CA GLN A 68 -1.99 6.47 -4.90
C GLN A 68 -1.24 6.71 -3.61
N TRP A 69 -0.81 5.62 -2.99
CA TRP A 69 0.19 5.65 -1.94
C TRP A 69 1.57 5.64 -2.57
N MET A 70 2.22 6.81 -2.64
CA MET A 70 3.60 6.86 -3.09
C MET A 70 4.48 6.10 -2.09
N LEU A 71 5.06 5.01 -2.56
CA LEU A 71 6.31 4.50 -2.00
C LEU A 71 7.35 5.58 -2.31
N ILE A 72 7.56 6.50 -1.36
CA ILE A 72 8.67 7.45 -1.48
C ILE A 72 9.93 6.61 -1.69
N ASN A 73 10.51 6.90 -2.84
CA ASN A 73 11.59 6.23 -3.56
C ASN A 73 11.10 5.04 -4.39
N HIS A 74 10.89 5.36 -5.68
CA HIS A 74 11.33 4.52 -6.79
C HIS A 74 12.42 3.57 -6.32
N PHE A 75 12.22 2.28 -6.54
CA PHE A 75 13.22 1.22 -6.39
C PHE A 75 14.64 1.76 -6.58
N GLY A 76 15.32 1.96 -5.47
CA GLY A 76 16.68 2.48 -5.33
C GLY A 76 17.22 2.02 -3.99
#